data_AF-A0A5D4SQ73-F1
#
_entry.id   AF-A0A5D4SQ73-F1
#
_cell.length_a   1.000
_cell.length_b   1.000
_cell.length_c   1.000
_cell.angle_alpha   90.00
_cell.angle_beta   90.00
_cell.angle_gamma   90.00
#
_symmetry.space_group_name_H-M   'P 1'
#
loop_
_entity.id
_entity.type
_entity.pdbx_description
1 polymer ?
#
loop_
_entity_poly.entity_id
_entity_poly.type
_entity_poly.pdbx_seq_one_letter_code
_entity_poly.pdbx_strand_id
1 'polypeptide(L)'
;MRVRIGIDAGGTLIKIVYEENGLHFKRIEYNEAEQALNWLKTLAPSADYVLTGGKAAILKEAFFPEAAIIPEFTATCEGALHLIKEAGHPHKRLLLVNIGTGTSWYKIEDGKHERILGSGVGGGTFMGLGRIFTGKADHQRLAGLAAEGNREKADLLVSDIYGDRSWLPSTSSRNKRVKDVEAPIDGKLTAGNFANITGEPSEEDLMAAAANMIAETTVLLTKGAADIHHSEKIYYIGSSLQGNEILKKGLLTYSRMTGLDAAILPNGEYSGALGAYLSS
;
A
#
# COMPACT_ATOMS: atom_id res chain seq x y z
N MET A 1 36.52 -3.77 0.73
CA MET A 1 35.24 -3.52 1.44
C MET A 1 34.45 -4.82 1.39
N ARG A 2 33.87 -5.29 2.50
CA ARG A 2 32.93 -6.42 2.43
C ARG A 2 31.69 -5.94 1.68
N VAL A 3 31.18 -6.73 0.75
CA VAL A 3 29.90 -6.46 0.07
C VAL A 3 28.81 -6.46 1.13
N ARG A 4 27.93 -5.46 1.15
CA ARG A 4 26.82 -5.38 2.12
C ARG A 4 25.51 -5.76 1.44
N ILE A 5 24.66 -6.49 2.16
CA ILE A 5 23.37 -6.96 1.67
C ILE A 5 22.32 -6.69 2.74
N GLY A 6 21.33 -5.87 2.40
CA GLY A 6 20.17 -5.60 3.23
C GLY A 6 19.01 -6.52 2.89
N ILE A 7 18.37 -7.12 3.89
CA ILE A 7 17.25 -8.04 3.70
C ILE A 7 16.08 -7.64 4.60
N ASP A 8 14.91 -7.40 4.02
CA ASP A 8 13.64 -7.21 4.74
C ASP A 8 12.79 -8.48 4.63
N ALA A 9 12.69 -9.19 5.75
CA ALA A 9 11.92 -10.41 5.91
C ALA A 9 10.51 -10.09 6.46
N GLY A 10 9.65 -9.58 5.58
CA GLY A 10 8.27 -9.21 5.92
C GLY A 10 7.34 -10.41 6.10
N GLY A 11 6.06 -10.16 6.40
CA GLY A 11 5.07 -11.24 6.59
C GLY A 11 4.84 -12.12 5.37
N THR A 12 4.84 -11.52 4.17
CA THR A 12 4.46 -12.15 2.90
C THR A 12 5.62 -12.33 1.92
N LEU A 13 6.61 -11.44 1.95
CA LEU A 13 7.68 -11.38 0.96
C LEU A 13 9.01 -11.08 1.64
N ILE A 14 10.09 -11.62 1.09
CA ILE A 14 11.46 -11.22 1.41
C ILE A 14 11.94 -10.25 0.33
N LYS A 15 12.54 -9.14 0.74
CA LYS A 15 13.16 -8.16 -0.17
C LYS A 15 14.65 -8.07 0.12
N ILE A 16 15.45 -7.95 -0.93
CA ILE A 16 16.90 -7.91 -0.85
C ILE A 16 17.41 -6.71 -1.63
N VAL A 17 18.34 -5.98 -1.03
CA VAL A 17 19.08 -4.88 -1.65
C VAL A 17 20.57 -5.15 -1.52
N TYR A 18 21.29 -4.97 -2.63
CA TYR A 18 22.75 -5.06 -2.68
C TYR A 18 23.29 -4.13 -3.77
N GLU A 19 24.60 -3.86 -3.73
CA GLU A 19 25.25 -2.97 -4.70
C GLU A 19 26.29 -3.73 -5.53
N GLU A 20 26.17 -3.62 -6.86
CA GLU A 20 27.13 -4.12 -7.84
C GLU A 20 27.03 -3.24 -9.10
N ASN A 21 27.96 -2.28 -9.26
CA ASN A 21 27.88 -1.24 -10.30
C ASN A 21 26.54 -0.44 -10.28
N GLY A 22 25.98 -0.26 -9.08
CA GLY A 22 24.66 0.33 -8.85
C GLY A 22 23.82 -0.50 -7.88
N LEU A 23 22.73 0.08 -7.36
CA LEU A 23 21.80 -0.61 -6.47
C LEU A 23 20.91 -1.59 -7.23
N HIS A 24 20.80 -2.80 -6.70
CA HIS A 24 19.92 -3.85 -7.20
C HIS A 24 18.84 -4.18 -6.17
N PHE A 25 17.62 -4.38 -6.66
CA PHE A 25 16.45 -4.69 -5.85
C PHE A 25 15.89 -6.06 -6.26
N LYS A 26 15.75 -6.97 -5.31
CA LYS A 26 15.19 -8.31 -5.55
C LYS A 26 14.09 -8.64 -4.56
N ARG A 27 13.07 -9.33 -5.05
CA ARG A 27 11.94 -9.83 -4.27
C ARG A 27 11.89 -11.35 -4.38
N ILE A 28 11.61 -12.00 -3.26
CA ILE A 28 11.52 -13.46 -3.15
C ILE A 28 10.24 -13.82 -2.40
N GLU A 29 9.52 -14.81 -2.90
CA GLU A 29 8.39 -15.43 -2.21
C GLU A 29 8.85 -16.50 -1.20
N TYR A 30 8.10 -16.72 -0.13
CA TYR A 30 8.53 -17.63 0.93
C TYR A 30 8.66 -19.10 0.50
N ASN A 31 7.93 -19.53 -0.54
CA ASN A 31 8.09 -20.85 -1.15
C ASN A 31 9.45 -21.05 -1.85
N GLU A 32 10.09 -19.97 -2.30
CA GLU A 32 11.39 -19.96 -2.97
C GLU A 32 12.55 -19.54 -2.05
N ALA A 33 12.23 -19.11 -0.82
CA ALA A 33 13.17 -18.49 0.10
C ALA A 33 14.40 -19.38 0.40
N GLU A 34 14.20 -20.67 0.68
CA GLU A 34 15.30 -21.56 1.02
C GLU A 34 16.33 -21.65 -0.11
N GLN A 35 15.88 -21.88 -1.34
CA GLN A 35 16.76 -21.97 -2.50
C GLN A 35 17.48 -20.63 -2.75
N ALA A 36 16.73 -19.52 -2.74
CA ALA A 36 17.28 -18.21 -3.05
C ALA A 36 18.30 -17.73 -2.00
N LEU A 37 18.03 -17.95 -0.71
CA LEU A 37 18.93 -17.56 0.38
C LEU A 37 20.19 -18.44 0.43
N ASN A 38 20.08 -19.75 0.16
CA ASN A 38 21.24 -20.63 0.05
C ASN A 38 22.13 -20.28 -1.16
N TRP A 39 21.52 -19.92 -2.29
CA TRP A 39 22.25 -19.40 -3.44
C TRP A 39 23.00 -18.10 -3.10
N LEU A 40 22.34 -17.17 -2.41
CA LEU A 40 22.95 -15.90 -1.99
C LEU A 40 24.15 -16.11 -1.07
N LYS A 41 24.05 -17.03 -0.09
CA LYS A 41 25.16 -17.41 0.80
C LYS A 41 26.35 -17.97 0.03
N THR A 42 26.08 -18.76 -1.01
CA THR A 42 27.14 -19.36 -1.85
C THR A 42 27.85 -18.30 -2.69
N LEU A 43 27.10 -17.35 -3.24
CA LEU A 43 27.64 -16.27 -4.08
C LEU A 43 28.44 -15.25 -3.25
N ALA A 44 27.95 -14.90 -2.06
CA ALA A 44 28.51 -13.85 -1.22
C ALA A 44 28.72 -14.32 0.24
N PRO A 45 29.59 -15.32 0.49
CA PRO A 45 29.73 -15.92 1.82
C PRO A 45 30.34 -14.97 2.86
N SER A 46 31.09 -13.96 2.40
CA SER A 46 31.75 -12.96 3.26
C SER A 46 31.04 -11.60 3.26
N ALA A 47 29.81 -11.54 2.74
CA ALA A 47 29.04 -10.31 2.78
C ALA A 47 28.62 -9.95 4.21
N ASP A 48 28.49 -8.66 4.45
CA ASP A 48 27.89 -8.09 5.66
C ASP A 48 26.37 -8.10 5.48
N TYR A 49 25.71 -9.08 6.10
CA TYR A 49 24.26 -9.24 6.03
C TYR A 49 23.59 -8.45 7.14
N VAL A 50 22.64 -7.59 6.78
CA VAL A 50 21.81 -6.87 7.73
C VAL A 50 20.35 -7.18 7.45
N LEU A 51 19.63 -7.62 8.48
CA LEU A 51 18.26 -8.07 8.38
C LEU A 51 17.30 -7.09 9.06
N THR A 52 16.07 -7.04 8.55
CA THR A 52 14.95 -6.34 9.17
C THR A 52 13.64 -7.06 8.86
N GLY A 53 12.53 -6.55 9.39
CA GLY A 53 11.20 -7.13 9.21
C GLY A 53 10.83 -8.19 10.25
N GLY A 54 9.53 -8.47 10.37
CA GLY A 54 8.98 -9.36 11.40
C GLY A 54 9.52 -10.79 11.42
N LYS A 55 10.10 -11.31 10.32
CA LYS A 55 10.73 -12.65 10.28
C LYS A 55 12.27 -12.61 10.29
N ALA A 56 12.88 -11.46 10.56
CA ALA A 56 14.34 -11.31 10.57
C ALA A 56 15.05 -12.30 11.51
N ALA A 57 14.52 -12.50 12.71
CA ALA A 57 15.10 -13.41 13.70
C ALA A 57 15.13 -14.87 13.20
N ILE A 58 14.06 -15.30 12.52
CA ILE A 58 13.96 -16.65 11.94
C ILE A 58 15.00 -16.82 10.83
N LEU A 59 15.13 -15.83 9.94
CA LEU A 59 16.13 -15.88 8.86
C LEU A 59 17.57 -15.80 9.39
N LYS A 60 17.81 -15.05 10.46
CA LYS A 60 19.11 -14.99 11.14
C LYS A 60 19.52 -16.37 11.60
N GLU A 61 18.66 -17.04 12.36
CA GLU A 61 18.96 -18.37 12.91
C GLU A 61 19.17 -19.42 11.81
N ALA A 62 18.32 -19.43 10.78
CA ALA A 62 18.36 -20.45 9.74
C ALA A 62 19.47 -20.21 8.69
N PHE A 63 19.74 -18.96 8.29
CA PHE A 63 20.57 -18.66 7.13
C PHE A 63 21.79 -17.80 7.47
N PHE A 64 21.64 -16.76 8.30
CA PHE A 64 22.67 -15.74 8.52
C PHE A 64 22.97 -15.50 10.00
N PRO A 65 23.58 -16.46 10.73
CA PRO A 65 23.70 -16.40 12.19
C PRO A 65 24.48 -15.18 12.71
N GLU A 66 25.41 -14.65 11.90
CA GLU A 66 26.21 -13.47 12.23
C GLU A 66 25.58 -12.14 11.81
N ALA A 67 24.41 -12.16 11.15
CA ALA A 67 23.80 -10.95 10.62
C ALA A 67 23.33 -9.99 11.73
N ALA A 68 23.49 -8.69 11.52
CA ALA A 68 22.85 -7.69 12.36
C ALA A 68 21.33 -7.66 12.09
N ILE A 69 20.54 -7.32 13.11
CA ILE A 69 19.10 -7.05 12.94
C ILE A 69 18.85 -5.60 13.32
N ILE A 70 18.22 -4.85 12.43
CA ILE A 70 17.76 -3.49 12.71
C ILE A 70 16.22 -3.42 12.80
N PRO A 71 15.65 -2.52 13.61
CA PRO A 71 14.20 -2.36 13.71
C PRO A 71 13.55 -2.00 12.37
N GLU A 72 12.45 -2.69 12.02
CA GLU A 72 11.74 -2.53 10.74
C GLU A 72 11.34 -1.09 10.45
N PHE A 73 10.87 -0.36 11.45
CA PHE A 73 10.41 1.01 11.27
C PHE A 73 11.56 1.96 10.96
N THR A 74 12.70 1.79 11.63
CA THR A 74 13.92 2.54 11.36
C THR A 74 14.41 2.26 9.94
N ALA A 75 14.58 0.98 9.60
CA ALA A 75 15.00 0.56 8.28
C ALA A 75 14.11 1.13 7.17
N THR A 76 12.79 0.99 7.34
CA THR A 76 11.80 1.47 6.36
C THR A 76 11.88 2.99 6.19
N CYS A 77 11.96 3.76 7.27
CA CYS A 77 12.02 5.21 7.17
C CYS A 77 13.34 5.69 6.55
N GLU A 78 14.47 5.12 6.97
CA GLU A 78 15.79 5.49 6.45
C GLU A 78 15.94 5.17 4.96
N GLY A 79 15.51 3.97 4.53
CA GLY A 79 15.52 3.61 3.11
C GLY A 79 14.57 4.47 2.28
N ALA A 80 13.38 4.78 2.79
CA ALA A 80 12.44 5.67 2.08
C ALA A 80 13.01 7.09 1.95
N LEU A 81 13.62 7.64 3.00
CA LEU A 81 14.28 8.94 2.96
C LEU A 81 15.44 8.98 1.97
N HIS A 82 16.20 7.89 1.86
CA HIS A 82 17.24 7.75 0.85
C HIS A 82 16.65 7.86 -0.57
N LEU A 83 15.60 7.07 -0.88
CA LEU A 83 14.94 7.11 -2.18
C LEU A 83 14.33 8.49 -2.51
N ILE A 84 13.74 9.16 -1.52
CA ILE A 84 13.18 10.52 -1.68
C ILE A 84 14.30 11.52 -2.02
N LYS A 85 15.45 11.39 -1.36
CA LYS A 85 16.63 12.23 -1.62
C LYS A 85 17.20 11.97 -3.01
N GLU A 86 17.33 10.71 -3.42
CA GLU A 86 17.79 10.34 -4.78
C GLU A 86 16.85 10.85 -5.86
N ALA A 87 15.54 10.86 -5.60
CA ALA A 87 14.56 11.43 -6.50
C ALA A 87 14.65 12.97 -6.62
N GLY A 88 15.50 13.65 -5.82
CA GLY A 88 15.70 15.10 -5.87
C GLY A 88 14.64 15.93 -5.14
N HIS A 89 13.86 15.30 -4.25
CA HIS A 89 12.73 15.96 -3.54
C HIS A 89 12.89 15.91 -2.02
N PRO A 90 13.97 16.46 -1.42
CA PRO A 90 14.12 16.46 0.03
C PRO A 90 13.07 17.36 0.68
N HIS A 91 12.22 16.79 1.54
CA HIS A 91 11.24 17.52 2.33
C HIS A 91 11.61 17.45 3.82
N LYS A 92 11.56 18.59 4.51
CA LYS A 92 11.86 18.65 5.95
C LYS A 92 10.79 18.00 6.82
N ARG A 93 9.53 18.03 6.34
CA ARG A 93 8.37 17.47 7.01
C ARG A 93 7.50 16.74 5.98
N LEU A 94 7.19 15.48 6.23
CA LEU A 94 6.33 14.66 5.39
C LEU A 94 5.69 13.53 6.20
N LEU A 95 4.63 12.93 5.68
CA LEU A 95 4.14 11.63 6.13
C LEU A 95 4.57 10.53 5.17
N LEU A 96 5.16 9.47 5.71
CA LEU A 96 5.42 8.23 5.00
C LEU A 96 4.35 7.21 5.37
N VAL A 97 3.67 6.65 4.37
CA VAL A 97 2.59 5.68 4.56
C VAL A 97 3.01 4.36 3.93
N ASN A 98 3.34 3.38 4.78
CA ASN A 98 3.75 2.05 4.36
C ASN A 98 2.56 1.10 4.31
N ILE A 99 2.13 0.74 3.10
CA ILE A 99 1.02 -0.17 2.82
C ILE A 99 1.60 -1.56 2.52
N GLY A 100 1.84 -2.32 3.60
CA GLY A 100 2.29 -3.71 3.58
C GLY A 100 1.12 -4.66 3.86
N THR A 101 1.34 -5.69 4.69
CA THR A 101 0.24 -6.58 5.13
C THR A 101 -0.86 -5.79 5.85
N GLY A 102 -0.47 -4.89 6.75
CA GLY A 102 -1.31 -3.78 7.22
C GLY A 102 -0.72 -2.45 6.76
N THR A 103 -1.23 -1.34 7.29
CA THR A 103 -0.74 0.00 6.95
C THR A 103 -0.18 0.72 8.18
N SER A 104 0.98 1.36 8.04
CA SER A 104 1.60 2.19 9.09
C SER A 104 1.95 3.58 8.57
N TRP A 105 1.74 4.59 9.41
CA TRP A 105 2.07 5.99 9.10
C TRP A 105 3.22 6.46 9.99
N TYR A 106 4.15 7.15 9.36
CA TYR A 106 5.29 7.76 10.03
C TYR A 106 5.31 9.25 9.74
N LYS A 107 5.41 10.04 10.79
CA LYS A 107 5.77 11.45 10.69
C LYS A 107 7.28 11.52 10.56
N ILE A 108 7.76 12.14 9.49
CA ILE A 108 9.18 12.43 9.32
C ILE A 108 9.35 13.94 9.44
N GLU A 109 10.21 14.36 10.35
CA GLU A 109 10.56 15.75 10.58
C GLU A 109 12.05 15.89 10.95
N ASP A 110 12.77 16.75 10.21
CA ASP A 110 14.19 17.06 10.45
C ASP A 110 15.07 15.80 10.60
N GLY A 111 14.83 14.80 9.74
CA GLY A 111 15.57 13.54 9.71
C GLY A 111 15.19 12.54 10.81
N LYS A 112 14.22 12.88 11.67
CA LYS A 112 13.67 11.96 12.67
C LYS A 112 12.35 11.38 12.19
N HIS A 113 12.08 10.14 12.56
CA HIS A 113 10.83 9.47 12.24
C HIS A 113 10.10 9.01 13.50
N GLU A 114 8.77 9.12 13.50
CA GLU A 114 7.89 8.67 14.57
C GLU A 114 6.70 7.94 13.97
N ARG A 115 6.38 6.74 14.47
CA ARG A 115 5.17 6.04 14.05
C ARG A 115 3.95 6.64 14.75
N ILE A 116 3.06 7.25 13.98
CA ILE A 116 1.94 8.04 14.50
C ILE A 116 0.58 7.33 14.38
N LEU A 117 0.45 6.36 13.48
CA LEU A 117 -0.80 5.64 13.25
C LEU A 117 -0.55 4.24 12.67
N GLY A 118 -1.53 3.35 12.83
CA GLY A 118 -1.58 2.05 12.15
C GLY A 118 -3.00 1.58 11.89
N SER A 119 -3.16 0.73 10.87
CA SER A 119 -4.42 0.10 10.50
C SER A 119 -4.20 -1.33 10.02
N GLY A 120 -5.14 -2.22 10.30
CA GLY A 120 -5.19 -3.57 9.73
C GLY A 120 -5.64 -3.58 8.27
N VAL A 121 -6.11 -2.46 7.73
CA VAL A 121 -6.52 -2.32 6.33
C VAL A 121 -5.28 -2.08 5.47
N GLY A 122 -4.96 -3.04 4.59
CA GLY A 122 -3.79 -3.00 3.72
C GLY A 122 -3.78 -4.17 2.74
N GLY A 123 -2.60 -4.62 2.31
CA GLY A 123 -2.46 -5.74 1.39
C GLY A 123 -2.98 -7.07 1.91
N GLY A 124 -2.87 -7.31 3.23
CA GLY A 124 -3.44 -8.51 3.85
C GLY A 124 -4.96 -8.55 3.71
N THR A 125 -5.63 -7.40 3.83
CA THR A 125 -7.06 -7.26 3.57
C THR A 125 -7.38 -7.51 2.09
N PHE A 126 -6.62 -6.91 1.17
CA PHE A 126 -6.80 -7.12 -0.27
C PHE A 126 -6.69 -8.60 -0.66
N MET A 127 -5.65 -9.27 -0.18
CA MET A 127 -5.42 -10.69 -0.43
C MET A 127 -6.48 -11.58 0.24
N GLY A 128 -6.86 -11.26 1.48
CA GLY A 128 -7.88 -12.00 2.23
C GLY A 128 -9.24 -11.92 1.55
N LEU A 129 -9.69 -10.72 1.20
CA LEU A 129 -10.93 -10.50 0.45
C LEU A 129 -10.87 -11.14 -0.93
N GLY A 130 -9.75 -10.99 -1.64
CA GLY A 130 -9.59 -11.64 -2.95
C GLY A 130 -9.68 -13.16 -2.90
N ARG A 131 -9.18 -13.78 -1.84
CA ARG A 131 -9.37 -15.22 -1.63
C ARG A 131 -10.82 -15.59 -1.37
N ILE A 132 -11.55 -14.77 -0.60
CA ILE A 132 -12.97 -14.98 -0.33
C ILE A 132 -13.80 -14.82 -1.61
N PHE A 133 -13.53 -13.78 -2.41
CA PHE A 133 -14.32 -13.47 -3.60
C PHE A 133 -14.02 -14.39 -4.79
N THR A 134 -12.76 -14.81 -4.96
CA THR A 134 -12.31 -15.43 -6.22
C THR A 134 -11.70 -16.82 -6.05
N GLY A 135 -11.48 -17.25 -4.81
CA GLY A 135 -10.72 -18.46 -4.47
C GLY A 135 -9.21 -18.38 -4.76
N LYS A 136 -8.71 -17.25 -5.28
CA LYS A 136 -7.31 -17.08 -5.71
C LYS A 136 -6.46 -16.47 -4.59
N ALA A 137 -5.15 -16.74 -4.62
CA ALA A 137 -4.21 -16.27 -3.61
C ALA A 137 -2.94 -15.63 -4.21
N ASP A 138 -2.92 -15.38 -5.52
CA ASP A 138 -1.81 -14.68 -6.19
C ASP A 138 -2.11 -13.18 -6.29
N HIS A 139 -1.16 -12.35 -5.81
CA HIS A 139 -1.34 -10.91 -5.75
C HIS A 139 -1.46 -10.29 -7.15
N GLN A 140 -0.62 -10.71 -8.10
CA GLN A 140 -0.60 -10.11 -9.43
C GLN A 140 -1.91 -10.39 -10.17
N ARG A 141 -2.42 -11.62 -10.05
CA ARG A 141 -3.71 -12.00 -10.62
C ARG A 141 -4.87 -11.24 -9.99
N LEU A 142 -4.90 -11.11 -8.66
CA LEU A 142 -5.95 -10.34 -7.97
C LEU A 142 -5.90 -8.85 -8.35
N ALA A 143 -4.70 -8.27 -8.50
CA ALA A 143 -4.52 -6.90 -8.97
C ALA A 143 -4.96 -6.73 -10.44
N GLY A 144 -4.72 -7.74 -11.29
CA GLY A 144 -5.23 -7.79 -12.66
C GLY A 144 -6.75 -7.79 -12.72
N LEU A 145 -7.41 -8.64 -11.92
CA LEU A 145 -8.88 -8.67 -11.82
C LEU A 145 -9.43 -7.31 -11.40
N ALA A 146 -8.82 -6.67 -10.39
CA ALA A 146 -9.24 -5.34 -9.96
C ALA A 146 -9.18 -4.32 -11.11
N ALA A 147 -8.17 -4.39 -11.98
CA ALA A 147 -7.99 -3.47 -13.10
C ALA A 147 -9.04 -3.63 -14.21
N GLU A 148 -9.67 -4.80 -14.31
CA GLU A 148 -10.71 -5.11 -15.31
C GLU A 148 -12.13 -4.87 -14.76
N GLY A 149 -12.27 -4.65 -13.46
CA GLY A 149 -13.56 -4.52 -12.79
C GLY A 149 -14.13 -3.10 -12.77
N ASN A 150 -15.44 -3.03 -12.52
CA ASN A 150 -16.15 -1.79 -12.23
C ASN A 150 -16.70 -1.81 -10.80
N ARG A 151 -16.06 -1.03 -9.91
CA ARG A 151 -16.49 -0.91 -8.51
C ARG A 151 -17.94 -0.46 -8.33
N GLU A 152 -18.51 0.29 -9.29
CA GLU A 152 -19.90 0.79 -9.21
C GLU A 152 -20.94 -0.34 -9.24
N LYS A 153 -20.52 -1.57 -9.59
CA LYS A 153 -21.34 -2.78 -9.50
C LYS A 153 -21.44 -3.37 -8.09
N ALA A 154 -20.64 -2.87 -7.14
CA ALA A 154 -20.63 -3.33 -5.76
C ALA A 154 -20.73 -2.18 -4.75
N ASP A 155 -20.07 -1.05 -5.00
CA ASP A 155 -20.12 0.15 -4.16
C ASP A 155 -21.44 0.91 -4.38
N LEU A 156 -22.02 1.41 -3.29
CA LEU A 156 -23.09 2.39 -3.33
C LEU A 156 -22.49 3.78 -3.47
N LEU A 157 -22.85 4.50 -4.52
CA LEU A 157 -22.40 5.87 -4.77
C LEU A 157 -23.37 6.90 -4.18
N VAL A 158 -22.87 8.10 -3.94
CA VAL A 158 -23.72 9.24 -3.53
C VAL A 158 -24.79 9.52 -4.60
N SER A 159 -24.45 9.42 -5.89
CA SER A 159 -25.42 9.59 -6.98
C SER A 159 -26.58 8.59 -6.92
N ASP A 160 -26.35 7.39 -6.38
CA ASP A 160 -27.40 6.36 -6.29
C ASP A 160 -28.46 6.75 -5.26
N ILE A 161 -28.04 7.39 -4.16
CA ILE A 161 -28.94 7.85 -3.09
C ILE A 161 -29.73 9.09 -3.52
N TYR A 162 -29.06 10.04 -4.18
CA TYR A 162 -29.66 11.34 -4.53
C TYR A 162 -30.37 11.32 -5.91
N GLY A 163 -30.05 10.33 -6.75
CA GLY A 163 -30.57 10.18 -8.12
C GLY A 163 -31.68 9.15 -8.30
N ASP A 164 -31.75 8.09 -7.47
CA ASP A 164 -32.80 7.07 -7.61
C ASP A 164 -34.14 7.53 -7.00
N ARG A 165 -35.16 7.55 -7.85
CA ARG A 165 -36.55 7.92 -7.52
C ARG A 165 -37.55 6.80 -7.81
N SER A 166 -37.07 5.61 -8.13
CA SER A 166 -37.89 4.46 -8.50
C SER A 166 -38.87 4.04 -7.41
N TRP A 167 -38.58 4.35 -6.13
CA TRP A 167 -39.46 4.08 -4.99
C TRP A 167 -40.65 5.08 -4.87
N LEU A 168 -40.59 6.24 -5.54
CA LEU A 168 -41.69 7.21 -5.47
C LEU A 168 -42.92 6.68 -6.24
N PRO A 169 -44.15 6.86 -5.71
CA PRO A 169 -45.37 6.45 -6.40
C PRO A 169 -45.43 7.02 -7.82
N SER A 170 -45.86 6.22 -8.81
CA SER A 170 -45.92 6.63 -10.23
C SER A 170 -46.82 7.84 -10.52
N THR A 171 -47.65 8.25 -9.56
CA THR A 171 -48.43 9.49 -9.60
C THR A 171 -47.60 10.74 -9.30
N SER A 172 -46.44 10.58 -8.65
CA SER A 172 -45.47 11.63 -8.28
C SER A 172 -44.55 12.01 -9.44
N SER A 173 -44.29 11.08 -10.37
CA SER A 173 -43.43 11.30 -11.54
C SER A 173 -44.06 12.21 -12.61
N ARG A 174 -45.35 12.57 -12.50
CA ARG A 174 -45.98 13.63 -13.33
C ARG A 174 -45.69 15.04 -12.82
N ASN A 175 -45.27 15.21 -11.57
CA ASN A 175 -44.84 16.51 -11.06
C ASN A 175 -43.35 16.71 -11.38
N LYS A 176 -43.10 17.30 -12.55
CA LYS A 176 -41.82 17.82 -13.05
C LYS A 176 -41.13 18.86 -12.11
N ARG A 177 -41.60 19.01 -10.87
CA ARG A 177 -41.20 20.03 -9.88
C ARG A 177 -40.29 19.51 -8.76
N VAL A 178 -40.13 18.19 -8.60
CA VAL A 178 -39.09 17.65 -7.71
C VAL A 178 -37.80 17.59 -8.53
N LYS A 179 -37.07 18.70 -8.62
CA LYS A 179 -35.74 18.76 -9.25
C LYS A 179 -34.84 17.70 -8.63
N ASP A 180 -33.99 17.04 -9.43
CA ASP A 180 -32.88 16.22 -8.95
C ASP A 180 -32.27 16.87 -7.71
N VAL A 181 -32.27 16.15 -6.58
CA VAL A 181 -31.70 16.71 -5.36
C VAL A 181 -30.21 16.72 -5.62
N GLU A 182 -29.68 17.91 -5.89
CA GLU A 182 -28.26 18.08 -6.14
C GLU A 182 -27.52 17.56 -4.90
N ALA A 183 -26.66 16.57 -5.12
CA ALA A 183 -25.91 15.98 -4.02
C ALA A 183 -25.03 17.06 -3.39
N PRO A 184 -24.93 17.11 -2.05
CA PRO A 184 -24.13 18.12 -1.36
C PRO A 184 -22.61 17.92 -1.59
N ILE A 185 -22.22 16.79 -2.18
CA ILE A 185 -20.86 16.38 -2.50
C ILE A 185 -20.84 15.67 -3.86
N ASP A 186 -19.66 15.43 -4.42
CA ASP A 186 -19.51 14.76 -5.72
C ASP A 186 -20.24 13.40 -5.73
N GLY A 187 -21.16 13.22 -6.69
CA GLY A 187 -21.97 12.01 -6.83
C GLY A 187 -21.18 10.73 -7.07
N LYS A 188 -19.95 10.82 -7.57
CA LYS A 188 -19.06 9.67 -7.80
C LYS A 188 -18.38 9.17 -6.52
N LEU A 189 -18.50 9.90 -5.41
CA LEU A 189 -18.00 9.45 -4.12
C LEU A 189 -18.78 8.24 -3.63
N THR A 190 -18.08 7.37 -2.92
CA THR A 190 -18.69 6.21 -2.29
C THR A 190 -19.48 6.64 -1.06
N ALA A 191 -20.76 6.28 -1.03
CA ALA A 191 -21.61 6.39 0.15
C ALA A 191 -21.50 5.14 1.05
N GLY A 192 -21.29 3.96 0.46
CA GLY A 192 -21.01 2.73 1.19
C GLY A 192 -20.29 1.70 0.33
N ASN A 193 -19.09 1.29 0.75
CA ASN A 193 -18.35 0.23 0.06
C ASN A 193 -19.12 -1.09 0.13
N PHE A 194 -19.19 -1.83 -0.99
CA PHE A 194 -19.95 -3.09 -1.11
C PHE A 194 -21.46 -3.03 -0.78
N ALA A 195 -22.03 -1.84 -0.62
CA ALA A 195 -23.43 -1.66 -0.20
C ALA A 195 -24.46 -1.69 -1.34
N ASN A 196 -24.02 -1.83 -2.59
CA ASN A 196 -24.87 -1.87 -3.78
C ASN A 196 -24.76 -3.20 -4.54
N ILE A 197 -24.44 -4.29 -3.83
CA ILE A 197 -24.42 -5.62 -4.43
C ILE A 197 -25.87 -6.02 -4.74
N THR A 198 -26.30 -5.72 -5.96
CA THR A 198 -27.57 -6.15 -6.53
C THR A 198 -27.31 -7.17 -7.63
N GLY A 199 -27.75 -8.42 -7.43
CA GLY A 199 -27.42 -9.53 -8.31
C GLY A 199 -26.07 -10.17 -7.97
N GLU A 200 -25.34 -10.63 -8.99
CA GLU A 200 -24.06 -11.33 -8.84
C GLU A 200 -22.94 -10.53 -9.53
N PRO A 201 -22.21 -9.66 -8.80
CA PRO A 201 -21.06 -8.95 -9.35
C PRO A 201 -19.96 -9.92 -9.75
N SER A 202 -19.18 -9.55 -10.77
CA SER A 202 -18.04 -10.36 -11.20
C SER A 202 -16.91 -10.35 -10.16
N GLU A 203 -15.98 -11.31 -10.28
CA GLU A 203 -14.78 -11.32 -9.44
C GLU A 203 -13.96 -10.03 -9.62
N GLU A 204 -13.90 -9.54 -10.85
CA GLU A 204 -13.25 -8.30 -11.25
C GLU A 204 -13.89 -7.11 -10.55
N ASP A 205 -15.22 -6.98 -10.58
CA ASP A 205 -15.96 -5.90 -9.91
C ASP A 205 -15.72 -5.89 -8.39
N LEU A 206 -15.75 -7.07 -7.76
CA LEU A 206 -15.48 -7.23 -6.33
C LEU A 206 -14.05 -6.84 -5.96
N MET A 207 -13.07 -7.21 -6.80
CA MET A 207 -11.67 -6.82 -6.60
C MET A 207 -11.43 -5.33 -6.82
N ALA A 208 -12.13 -4.71 -7.78
CA ALA A 208 -12.09 -3.27 -7.99
C ALA A 208 -12.65 -2.51 -6.77
N ALA A 209 -13.78 -2.97 -6.22
CA ALA A 209 -14.37 -2.41 -5.01
C ALA A 209 -13.46 -2.59 -3.77
N ALA A 210 -12.81 -3.76 -3.63
CA ALA A 210 -11.85 -4.00 -2.54
C ALA A 210 -10.65 -3.05 -2.60
N ALA A 211 -10.06 -2.86 -3.78
CA ALA A 211 -8.97 -1.91 -3.96
C ALA A 211 -9.41 -0.46 -3.65
N ASN A 212 -10.62 -0.08 -4.09
CA ASN A 212 -11.18 1.23 -3.82
C ASN A 212 -11.39 1.49 -2.32
N MET A 213 -12.02 0.56 -1.60
CA MET A 213 -12.24 0.66 -0.15
C MET A 213 -10.93 0.86 0.62
N ILE A 214 -9.88 0.11 0.25
CA ILE A 214 -8.56 0.24 0.87
C ILE A 214 -7.96 1.62 0.58
N ALA A 215 -8.08 2.12 -0.66
CA ALA A 215 -7.59 3.44 -1.03
C ALA A 215 -8.30 4.56 -0.25
N GLU A 216 -9.63 4.55 -0.22
CA GLU A 216 -10.46 5.54 0.49
C GLU A 216 -10.13 5.56 1.98
N THR A 217 -10.14 4.38 2.61
CA THR A 217 -9.84 4.24 4.04
C THR A 217 -8.44 4.75 4.36
N THR A 218 -7.46 4.38 3.55
CA THR A 218 -6.06 4.80 3.74
C THR A 218 -5.93 6.31 3.61
N VAL A 219 -6.57 6.93 2.61
CA VAL A 219 -6.48 8.38 2.40
C VAL A 219 -7.20 9.15 3.49
N LEU A 220 -8.38 8.73 3.94
CA LEU A 220 -9.11 9.41 5.01
C LEU A 220 -8.31 9.40 6.32
N LEU A 221 -7.70 8.26 6.67
CA LEU A 221 -6.79 8.16 7.82
C LEU A 221 -5.53 9.03 7.63
N THR A 222 -4.98 9.05 6.40
CA THR A 222 -3.83 9.90 6.06
C THR A 222 -4.16 11.38 6.22
N LYS A 223 -5.34 11.81 5.76
CA LYS A 223 -5.80 13.20 5.87
C LYS A 223 -5.95 13.61 7.33
N GLY A 224 -6.57 12.77 8.16
CA GLY A 224 -6.64 13.03 9.60
C GLY A 224 -5.26 13.16 10.26
N ALA A 225 -4.32 12.27 9.92
CA ALA A 225 -2.94 12.34 10.40
C ALA A 225 -2.21 13.60 9.91
N ALA A 226 -2.40 13.96 8.63
CA ALA A 226 -1.82 15.15 8.02
C ALA A 226 -2.29 16.44 8.70
N ASP A 227 -3.57 16.52 9.05
CA ASP A 227 -4.15 17.68 9.75
C ASP A 227 -3.63 17.82 11.18
N ILE A 228 -3.53 16.70 11.92
CA ILE A 228 -2.99 16.69 13.29
C ILE A 228 -1.50 17.07 13.31
N HIS A 229 -0.73 16.60 12.33
CA HIS A 229 0.72 16.77 12.29
C HIS A 229 1.19 17.88 11.33
N HIS A 230 0.27 18.67 10.79
CA HIS A 230 0.53 19.78 9.87
C HIS A 230 1.49 19.39 8.74
N SER A 231 1.20 18.28 8.06
CA SER A 231 2.06 17.69 7.03
C SER A 231 1.27 17.45 5.75
N GLU A 232 1.49 18.28 4.72
CA GLU A 232 0.78 18.18 3.45
C GLU A 232 1.43 17.20 2.47
N LYS A 233 2.75 16.96 2.61
CA LYS A 233 3.51 16.07 1.75
C LYS A 233 3.40 14.62 2.20
N ILE A 234 2.94 13.74 1.31
CA ILE A 234 2.73 12.32 1.57
C ILE A 234 3.52 11.46 0.57
N TYR A 235 4.19 10.43 1.06
CA TYR A 235 4.74 9.36 0.24
C TYR A 235 4.10 8.02 0.60
N TYR A 236 3.49 7.37 -0.38
CA TYR A 236 3.00 6.00 -0.26
C TYR A 236 4.07 5.01 -0.72
N ILE A 237 4.30 3.99 0.11
CA ILE A 237 5.23 2.89 -0.16
C ILE A 237 4.57 1.54 0.17
N GLY A 238 5.29 0.45 -0.06
CA GLY A 238 4.90 -0.89 0.36
C GLY A 238 4.48 -1.80 -0.79
N SER A 239 4.68 -3.10 -0.60
CA SER A 239 4.54 -4.10 -1.66
C SER A 239 3.11 -4.26 -2.19
N SER A 240 2.09 -3.84 -1.43
CA SER A 240 0.70 -3.92 -1.86
C SER A 240 0.36 -3.01 -3.04
N LEU A 241 1.21 -2.01 -3.29
CA LEU A 241 1.08 -1.13 -4.44
C LEU A 241 1.56 -1.81 -5.72
N GLN A 242 2.38 -2.85 -5.64
CA GLN A 242 3.06 -3.40 -6.81
C GLN A 242 2.10 -4.07 -7.80
N GLY A 243 1.97 -3.51 -9.00
CA GLY A 243 1.03 -3.99 -10.03
C GLY A 243 -0.44 -3.71 -9.74
N ASN A 244 -0.78 -3.10 -8.61
CA ASN A 244 -2.15 -2.73 -8.26
C ASN A 244 -2.46 -1.28 -8.66
N GLU A 245 -2.69 -1.08 -9.95
CA GLU A 245 -2.92 0.26 -10.52
C GLU A 245 -4.22 0.90 -10.02
N ILE A 246 -5.23 0.12 -9.67
CA ILE A 246 -6.48 0.62 -9.09
C ILE A 246 -6.23 1.23 -7.71
N LEU A 247 -5.50 0.52 -6.85
CA LEU A 247 -5.14 1.03 -5.53
C LEU A 247 -4.29 2.30 -5.65
N LYS A 248 -3.25 2.31 -6.49
CA LYS A 248 -2.41 3.51 -6.72
C LYS A 248 -3.23 4.70 -7.20
N LYS A 249 -4.07 4.50 -8.22
CA LYS A 249 -4.92 5.55 -8.78
C LYS A 249 -5.90 6.09 -7.75
N GLY A 250 -6.51 5.22 -6.95
CA GLY A 250 -7.38 5.60 -5.85
C GLY A 250 -6.67 6.47 -4.83
N LEU A 251 -5.50 6.02 -4.34
CA LEU A 251 -4.70 6.77 -3.36
C LEU A 251 -4.37 8.18 -3.85
N LEU A 252 -3.88 8.33 -5.08
CA LEU A 252 -3.53 9.64 -5.64
C LEU A 252 -4.76 10.52 -5.92
N THR A 253 -5.86 9.93 -6.39
CA THR A 253 -7.09 10.66 -6.71
C THR A 253 -7.71 11.22 -5.43
N TYR A 254 -7.94 10.39 -4.42
CA TYR A 254 -8.54 10.83 -3.17
C TYR A 254 -7.60 11.74 -2.36
N SER A 255 -6.29 11.54 -2.44
CA SER A 255 -5.31 12.47 -1.83
C SER A 255 -5.48 13.88 -2.41
N ARG A 256 -5.56 14.01 -3.73
CA ARG A 256 -5.79 15.30 -4.39
C ARG A 256 -7.14 15.91 -3.99
N MET A 257 -8.20 15.11 -3.91
CA MET A 257 -9.53 15.57 -3.49
C MET A 257 -9.56 16.09 -2.05
N THR A 258 -8.70 15.55 -1.18
CA THR A 258 -8.58 15.98 0.24
C THR A 258 -7.52 17.06 0.45
N GLY A 259 -6.89 17.55 -0.63
CA GLY A 259 -5.87 18.61 -0.58
C GLY A 259 -4.46 18.15 -0.19
N LEU A 260 -4.18 16.84 -0.20
CA LEU A 260 -2.87 16.28 0.09
C LEU A 260 -1.97 16.27 -1.16
N ASP A 261 -0.70 16.67 -1.00
CA ASP A 261 0.34 16.47 -2.01
C ASP A 261 0.96 15.08 -1.83
N ALA A 262 0.41 14.10 -2.54
CA ALA A 262 0.81 12.70 -2.43
C ALA A 262 1.51 12.16 -3.67
N ALA A 263 2.50 11.30 -3.46
CA ALA A 263 3.18 10.54 -4.50
C ALA A 263 3.39 9.07 -4.09
N ILE A 264 3.45 8.18 -5.08
CA ILE A 264 3.96 6.82 -4.88
C ILE A 264 5.48 6.87 -5.04
N LEU A 265 6.23 6.38 -4.05
CA LEU A 265 7.69 6.40 -4.12
C LEU A 265 8.20 5.26 -5.02
N PRO A 266 8.98 5.53 -6.07
CA PRO A 266 9.63 4.49 -6.85
C PRO A 266 10.53 3.61 -5.97
N ASN A 267 10.47 2.28 -6.16
CA ASN A 267 11.15 1.28 -5.33
C ASN A 267 10.79 1.33 -3.83
N GLY A 268 9.70 2.02 -3.45
CA GLY A 268 9.31 2.21 -2.06
C GLY A 268 9.04 0.89 -1.32
N GLU A 269 8.66 -0.18 -2.01
CA GLU A 269 8.49 -1.52 -1.44
C GLU A 269 9.79 -2.16 -0.90
N TYR A 270 10.95 -1.62 -1.31
CA TYR A 270 12.27 -2.05 -0.86
C TYR A 270 12.84 -1.19 0.26
N SER A 271 12.10 -0.19 0.77
CA SER A 271 12.60 0.77 1.75
C SER A 271 13.20 0.08 2.99
N GLY A 272 12.57 -0.97 3.52
CA GLY A 272 13.11 -1.73 4.65
C GLY A 272 14.47 -2.38 4.34
N ALA A 273 14.57 -3.08 3.19
CA ALA A 273 15.80 -3.74 2.78
C ALA A 273 16.91 -2.73 2.46
N LEU A 274 16.57 -1.60 1.85
CA LEU A 274 17.51 -0.52 1.58
C LEU A 274 18.01 0.13 2.88
N GLY A 275 17.14 0.39 3.86
CA GLY A 275 17.57 0.90 5.16
C GLY A 275 18.50 -0.08 5.89
N ALA A 276 18.22 -1.39 5.81
CA ALA A 276 19.13 -2.41 6.34
C ALA A 276 20.51 -2.35 5.65
N TYR A 277 20.53 -2.23 4.33
CA TYR A 277 21.77 -2.06 3.57
C TYR A 277 22.53 -0.77 3.96
N LEU A 278 21.82 0.33 4.25
CA LEU A 278 22.44 1.61 4.61
C LEU A 278 22.92 1.69 6.07
N SER A 279 22.37 0.86 6.95
CA SER A 279 22.69 0.91 8.38
C SER A 279 24.14 0.51 8.67
N SER A 280 24.83 1.31 9.49
CA SER A 280 26.25 1.17 9.84
C SER A 280 26.45 0.51 11.18
#